data_AF-A0A971YLD9-F1
#
_entry.id   AF-A0A971YLD9-F1
#
_cell.length_a   1.000
_cell.length_b   1.000
_cell.length_c   1.000
_cell.angle_alpha   90.00
_cell.angle_beta   90.00
_cell.angle_gamma   90.00
#
_symmetry.space_group_name_H-M   'P 1'
#
loop_
_entity.id
_entity.type
_entity.pdbx_description
1 polymer ?
#
loop_
_entity_poly.entity_id
_entity_poly.type
_entity_poly.pdbx_seq_one_letter_code
_entity_poly.pdbx_strand_id
1 'polypeptide(L)'
;MNYFTRLYPNTARRILNEVNDECDKLEYDGSVMFDEYPDRVTLDRIVDRIYERVKDMEEASMVEAKNVYYTQRRRQSLLRDLVSIILLNEFINRRRRYRRRRRWF
;
A
#
# COMPACT_ATOMS: atom_id res chain seq x y z
N MET A 1 17.63 4.46 4.93
CA MET A 1 16.90 3.18 4.84
C MET A 1 16.88 2.52 6.22
N ASN A 2 15.70 2.38 6.82
CA ASN A 2 15.53 1.82 8.17
C ASN A 2 15.91 0.33 8.22
N TYR A 3 16.71 -0.09 9.20
CA TYR A 3 17.14 -1.49 9.38
C TYR A 3 15.95 -2.48 9.39
N PHE A 4 14.84 -2.08 10.01
CA PHE A 4 13.64 -2.90 10.15
C PHE A 4 12.94 -3.22 8.81
N THR A 5 12.99 -2.33 7.82
CA THR A 5 12.34 -2.58 6.51
C THR A 5 13.09 -3.62 5.67
N ARG A 6 14.36 -3.90 6.00
CA ARG A 6 15.13 -5.00 5.39
C ARG A 6 14.74 -6.37 5.92
N LEU A 7 14.20 -6.45 7.13
CA LEU A 7 13.76 -7.71 7.75
C LEU A 7 12.40 -8.18 7.22
N TYR A 8 11.66 -7.30 6.54
CA TYR A 8 10.37 -7.68 5.97
C TYR A 8 10.52 -8.77 4.91
N PRO A 9 9.57 -9.73 4.86
CA PRO A 9 9.46 -10.68 3.76
C PRO A 9 9.51 -9.97 2.40
N ASN A 10 10.08 -10.63 1.40
CA ASN A 10 10.29 -10.02 0.08
C ASN A 10 8.99 -9.46 -0.53
N THR A 11 7.85 -10.12 -0.30
CA THR A 11 6.52 -9.66 -0.71
C THR A 11 6.14 -8.34 -0.05
N ALA A 12 6.22 -8.24 1.28
CA ALA A 12 5.93 -7.02 2.02
C ALA A 12 6.88 -5.86 1.65
N ARG A 13 8.15 -6.16 1.35
CA ARG A 13 9.11 -5.14 0.90
C ARG A 13 8.73 -4.58 -0.47
N ARG A 14 8.30 -5.42 -1.40
CA ARG A 14 7.81 -4.99 -2.72
C ARG A 14 6.57 -4.12 -2.59
N ILE A 15 5.59 -4.56 -1.80
CA ILE A 15 4.38 -3.78 -1.50
C ILE A 15 4.75 -2.43 -0.90
N LEU A 16 5.68 -2.41 0.06
CA LEU A 16 6.12 -1.17 0.69
C LEU A 16 6.74 -0.19 -0.30
N ASN A 17 7.49 -0.66 -1.30
CA ASN A 17 8.04 0.20 -2.34
C ASN A 17 6.92 0.81 -3.20
N GLU A 18 5.99 0.00 -3.70
CA GLU A 18 4.85 0.49 -4.49
C GLU A 18 3.96 1.45 -3.69
N VAL A 19 3.74 1.17 -2.40
CA VAL A 19 3.03 2.06 -1.49
C VAL A 19 3.76 3.39 -1.33
N ASN A 20 5.08 3.38 -1.14
CA ASN A 20 5.85 4.61 -1.03
C ASN A 20 5.77 5.43 -2.31
N ASP A 21 5.91 4.81 -3.47
CA ASP A 21 5.86 5.49 -4.76
C ASP A 21 4.47 6.11 -5.02
N GLU A 22 3.38 5.42 -4.67
CA GLU A 22 2.03 5.99 -4.76
C GLU A 22 1.79 7.09 -3.72
N CYS A 23 2.30 6.93 -2.49
CA CYS A 23 2.19 7.95 -1.45
C CYS A 23 3.02 9.20 -1.78
N ASP A 24 4.18 9.06 -2.40
CA ASP A 24 5.06 10.18 -2.82
C ASP A 24 4.35 11.07 -3.83
N LYS A 25 3.60 10.47 -4.77
CA LYS A 25 2.76 11.22 -5.73
C LYS A 25 1.68 12.05 -5.05
N LEU A 26 1.30 11.71 -3.82
CA LEU A 26 0.27 12.41 -3.04
C LEU A 26 0.87 13.39 -2.01
N GLU A 27 2.19 13.58 -1.96
CA GLU A 27 2.83 14.56 -1.07
C GLU A 27 2.82 15.99 -1.66
N TYR A 28 1.63 16.53 -1.93
CA TYR A 28 1.45 17.91 -2.34
C TYR A 28 0.24 18.56 -1.65
N ASP A 29 0.23 19.89 -1.55
CA ASP A 29 -0.86 20.62 -0.91
C ASP A 29 -2.18 20.50 -1.70
N GLY A 30 -3.27 20.17 -0.99
CA GLY A 30 -4.57 19.90 -1.62
C GLY A 30 -4.73 18.49 -2.18
N SER A 31 -3.80 17.57 -1.90
CA SER A 31 -3.98 16.16 -2.21
C SER A 31 -4.98 15.49 -1.26
N VAL A 32 -5.56 14.38 -1.73
CA VAL A 32 -6.43 13.50 -0.92
C VAL A 32 -5.72 12.98 0.35
N MET A 33 -4.37 12.98 0.35
CA MET A 33 -3.58 12.59 1.51
C MET A 33 -3.68 13.59 2.66
N PHE A 34 -3.94 14.87 2.40
CA PHE A 34 -3.98 15.91 3.43
C PHE A 34 -5.37 16.50 3.67
N ASP A 35 -6.42 15.94 3.05
CA ASP A 35 -7.80 16.27 3.35
C ASP A 35 -8.13 16.08 4.84
N GLU A 36 -9.06 16.87 5.37
CA GLU A 36 -9.49 16.76 6.77
C GLU A 36 -9.94 15.31 7.07
N TYR A 37 -10.77 14.75 6.18
CA TYR A 37 -11.27 13.38 6.22
C TYR A 37 -11.03 12.69 4.86
N PRO A 38 -10.02 11.81 4.75
CA PRO A 38 -9.84 11.05 3.52
C PRO A 38 -11.01 10.08 3.32
N ASP A 39 -11.60 10.11 2.12
CA ASP A 39 -12.75 9.26 1.79
C ASP A 39 -12.34 7.79 1.61
N ARG A 40 -13.19 6.88 2.09
CA ARG A 40 -12.92 5.43 2.03
C ARG A 40 -12.81 4.92 0.61
N VAL A 41 -13.67 5.40 -0.30
CA VAL A 41 -13.66 4.95 -1.70
C VAL A 41 -12.37 5.38 -2.39
N THR A 42 -11.86 6.58 -2.09
CA THR A 42 -10.57 7.02 -2.64
C THR A 42 -9.40 6.15 -2.14
N LEU A 43 -9.40 5.78 -0.86
CA LEU A 43 -8.39 4.88 -0.29
C LEU A 43 -8.47 3.49 -0.90
N ASP A 44 -9.68 2.93 -1.04
CA ASP A 44 -9.90 1.63 -1.69
C ASP A 44 -9.40 1.63 -3.14
N ARG A 45 -9.63 2.70 -3.90
CA ARG A 45 -9.07 2.85 -5.26
C ARG A 45 -7.55 2.89 -5.28
N ILE A 46 -6.91 3.50 -4.29
CA ILE A 46 -5.44 3.50 -4.18
C ILE A 46 -4.95 2.08 -3.87
N VAL A 47 -5.60 1.38 -2.93
CA VAL A 47 -5.31 -0.02 -2.62
C VAL A 47 -5.43 -0.89 -3.86
N ASP A 48 -6.51 -0.76 -4.62
CA ASP A 48 -6.76 -1.57 -5.81
C ASP A 48 -5.69 -1.31 -6.88
N ARG A 49 -5.29 -0.05 -7.11
CA ARG A 49 -4.19 0.27 -8.04
C ARG A 49 -2.85 -0.34 -7.64
N ILE A 50 -2.51 -0.33 -6.34
CA ILE A 50 -1.27 -0.93 -5.83
C ILE A 50 -1.36 -2.46 -5.93
N TYR A 51 -2.51 -3.02 -5.55
CA TYR A 51 -2.78 -4.43 -5.64
C TYR A 51 -2.62 -4.95 -7.07
N GLU A 52 -3.12 -4.22 -8.08
CA GLU A 52 -2.95 -4.58 -9.48
C GLU A 52 -1.50 -4.62 -9.93
N ARG A 53 -0.65 -3.69 -9.46
CA ARG A 53 0.79 -3.74 -9.79
C ARG A 53 1.52 -4.88 -9.11
N VAL A 54 1.12 -5.22 -7.88
CA VAL A 54 1.80 -6.26 -7.08
C VAL A 54 1.34 -7.67 -7.48
N LYS A 55 0.06 -7.87 -7.81
CA LYS A 55 -0.48 -9.20 -8.18
C LYS A 55 0.21 -9.77 -9.42
N ASP A 56 0.50 -8.91 -10.41
CA ASP A 56 1.12 -9.30 -11.68
C ASP A 56 2.58 -9.77 -11.46
N MET A 57 3.22 -9.33 -10.37
CA MET A 57 4.57 -9.78 -9.98
C MET A 57 4.60 -11.12 -9.23
N GLU A 58 3.49 -11.56 -8.62
CA GLU A 58 3.36 -12.89 -7.99
C GLU A 58 3.00 -13.97 -9.01
N GLU A 59 2.14 -13.67 -9.99
CA GLU A 59 1.72 -14.64 -11.02
C GLU A 59 2.90 -15.17 -11.86
N ALA A 60 3.93 -14.35 -12.11
CA ALA A 60 5.15 -14.78 -12.80
C ALA A 60 5.95 -15.88 -12.07
N SER A 61 5.70 -16.09 -10.78
CA SER A 61 6.45 -17.06 -9.94
C SER A 61 5.72 -18.39 -9.70
N MET A 62 4.46 -18.51 -10.11
CA MET A 62 3.63 -19.70 -9.84
C MET A 62 2.94 -20.20 -11.12
N VAL A 63 3.72 -20.63 -12.10
CA VAL A 63 3.23 -21.55 -13.13
C VAL A 63 3.40 -22.97 -12.58
N GLU A 64 2.45 -23.45 -11.77
CA GLU A 64 2.12 -24.87 -11.62
C GLU A 64 1.03 -25.12 -10.57
N ALA A 65 0.23 -26.16 -10.83
CA ALA A 65 -0.85 -26.74 -10.02
C ALA A 65 -2.24 -26.06 -10.11
N LYS A 66 -2.98 -26.48 -11.15
CA LYS A 66 -4.44 -26.39 -11.29
C LYS A 66 -5.15 -27.05 -10.10
N ASN A 67 -5.55 -26.25 -9.11
CA ASN A 67 -6.64 -26.45 -8.13
C ASN A 67 -7.01 -25.09 -7.48
N VAL A 68 -7.23 -24.07 -8.32
CA VAL A 68 -6.82 -22.68 -8.05
C VAL A 68 -7.95 -21.75 -7.59
N TYR A 69 -9.23 -22.03 -7.85
CA TYR A 69 -10.28 -21.00 -7.73
C TYR A 69 -10.66 -20.59 -6.29
N TYR A 70 -10.67 -21.52 -5.32
CA TYR A 70 -11.04 -21.23 -3.93
C TYR A 70 -9.87 -20.70 -3.08
N THR A 71 -8.65 -21.19 -3.34
CA THR A 71 -7.42 -20.72 -2.68
C THR A 71 -7.04 -19.33 -3.18
N GLN A 72 -7.24 -19.05 -4.46
CA GLN A 72 -6.95 -17.74 -5.06
C GLN A 72 -7.84 -16.64 -4.47
N ARG A 73 -9.15 -16.84 -4.30
CA ARG A 73 -10.04 -15.79 -3.77
C ARG A 73 -9.68 -15.36 -2.33
N ARG A 74 -9.29 -16.32 -1.48
CA ARG A 74 -8.82 -16.05 -0.10
C ARG A 74 -7.40 -15.47 -0.07
N ARG A 75 -6.55 -15.80 -1.05
CA ARG A 75 -5.18 -15.27 -1.15
C ARG A 75 -5.15 -13.86 -1.75
N GLN A 76 -6.04 -13.57 -2.69
CA GLN A 76 -6.29 -12.22 -3.23
C GLN A 76 -6.76 -11.27 -2.14
N SER A 77 -7.64 -11.72 -1.23
CA SER A 77 -8.04 -10.90 -0.07
C SER A 77 -6.86 -10.65 0.88
N LEU A 78 -6.03 -11.64 1.19
CA LEU A 78 -4.87 -11.45 2.07
C LEU A 78 -3.82 -10.47 1.51
N LEU A 79 -3.55 -10.53 0.19
CA LEU A 79 -2.63 -9.59 -0.45
C LEU A 79 -3.22 -8.17 -0.44
N ARG A 80 -4.51 -8.03 -0.77
CA ARG A 80 -5.22 -6.73 -0.71
C ARG A 80 -5.26 -6.17 0.71
N ASP A 81 -5.47 -7.02 1.71
CA ASP A 81 -5.45 -6.65 3.13
C ASP A 81 -4.05 -6.19 3.55
N LEU A 82 -3.01 -6.90 3.12
CA LEU A 82 -1.62 -6.52 3.39
C LEU A 82 -1.26 -5.18 2.74
N VAL A 83 -1.66 -4.96 1.49
CA VAL A 83 -1.53 -3.67 0.80
C VAL A 83 -2.26 -2.57 1.57
N SER A 84 -3.50 -2.83 1.99
CA SER A 84 -4.32 -1.88 2.74
C SER A 84 -3.65 -1.49 4.06
N ILE A 85 -3.16 -2.46 4.83
CA ILE A 85 -2.49 -2.22 6.12
C ILE A 85 -1.23 -1.37 5.93
N ILE A 86 -0.40 -1.72 4.94
CA ILE A 86 0.86 -1.00 4.69
C ILE A 86 0.57 0.42 4.18
N LEU A 87 -0.38 0.59 3.26
CA LEU A 87 -0.81 1.89 2.76
C LEU A 87 -1.32 2.79 3.88
N LEU A 88 -2.26 2.29 4.70
CA LEU A 88 -2.84 3.06 5.80
C LEU A 88 -1.79 3.48 6.82
N ASN A 89 -0.84 2.59 7.15
CA ASN A 89 0.26 2.92 8.04
C ASN A 89 1.12 4.07 7.48
N GLU A 90 1.49 4.02 6.20
CA GLU A 90 2.30 5.09 5.60
C GLU A 90 1.53 6.40 5.46
N PHE A 91 0.24 6.35 5.08
CA PHE A 91 -0.66 7.50 5.05
C PHE A 91 -0.74 8.22 6.40
N ILE A 92 -0.95 7.46 7.47
CA ILE A 92 -1.02 8.00 8.84
C ILE A 92 0.33 8.64 9.22
N ASN A 93 1.44 7.99 8.89
CA ASN A 93 2.78 8.52 9.19
C ASN A 93 3.03 9.84 8.44
N ARG A 94 2.72 9.93 7.14
CA ARG A 94 2.84 11.15 6.32
C ARG A 94 1.96 12.28 6.83
N ARG A 95 0.68 12.01 7.12
CA ARG A 95 -0.25 12.98 7.72
C ARG A 95 0.25 13.50 9.06
N ARG A 96 0.78 12.63 9.92
CA ARG A 96 1.39 13.03 11.20
C ARG A 96 2.63 13.90 10.99
N ARG A 97 3.50 13.57 10.02
CA ARG A 97 4.68 14.38 9.67
C ARG A 97 4.25 15.77 9.19
N TYR A 98 3.27 15.84 8.30
CA TYR A 98 2.76 17.08 7.73
C TYR A 98 2.13 18.01 8.78
N ARG A 99 1.24 17.49 9.64
CA ARG A 99 0.65 18.26 10.74
C ARG A 99 1.70 18.76 11.74
N ARG A 100 2.73 17.95 12.02
CA ARG A 100 3.84 18.36 12.89
C ARG A 100 4.63 19.53 12.32
N ARG A 101 4.84 19.59 10.99
CA ARG A 101 5.54 20.71 10.33
C ARG A 101 4.73 22.00 10.33
N ARG A 102 3.40 21.92 10.12
CA ARG A 102 2.51 23.09 10.12
C ARG A 102 2.20 23.69 11.50
N ARG A 103 2.57 23.03 12.61
CA ARG A 103 2.44 23.59 13.97
C ARG A 103 3.51 24.64 14.31
N TRP A 104 4.50 24.85 13.44
CA TRP A 104 5.60 25.81 13.63
C TRP A 104 5.36 27.15 12.93
N PHE A 105 4.16 27.37 12.38
CA PHE A 105 3.72 28.61 11.76
C PHE A 105 2.33 28.99 12.25
#